data_AF-A0A963Z0J7-F1
#
_entry.id   AF-A0A963Z0J7-F1
#
_cell.length_a   1.000
_cell.length_b   1.000
_cell.length_c   1.000
_cell.angle_alpha   90.00
_cell.angle_beta   90.00
_cell.angle_gamma   90.00
#
_symmetry.space_group_name_H-M   'P 1'
#
loop_
_entity.id
_entity.type
_entity.pdbx_description
1 polymer ?
#
loop_
_entity_poly.entity_id
_entity_poly.type
_entity_poly.pdbx_seq_one_letter_code
_entity_poly.pdbx_strand_id
1 'polypeptide(L)'
;MTSARDDNAGRAVSGAAACGAPSDPAWSFCHGRRSGARHDHFVFPDGEKTSDSTLLFLSRDAIQAHLLRAGFTDIAILGDWDGSPMTATSPEIIVVAA
;
A
#
# COMPACT_ATOMS: atom_id res chain seq x y z
N MET A 1 18.67 37.79 23.83
CA MET A 1 19.01 38.40 22.52
C MET A 1 20.11 37.52 21.94
N THR A 2 19.96 36.72 20.89
CA THR A 2 19.28 36.86 19.58
C THR A 2 19.15 35.43 19.01
N SER A 3 17.96 34.84 18.82
CA SER A 3 17.17 34.73 17.56
C SER A 3 17.88 34.23 16.30
N ALA A 4 17.29 33.15 15.73
CA ALA A 4 17.34 32.62 14.36
C ALA A 4 18.65 31.90 13.91
N ARG A 5 18.60 30.73 13.25
CA ARG A 5 17.71 30.36 12.13
C ARG A 5 17.36 28.87 12.10
N ASP A 6 16.14 28.63 11.66
CA ASP A 6 15.57 27.36 11.24
C ASP A 6 16.26 26.81 9.98
N ASP A 7 16.86 25.62 10.09
CA ASP A 7 17.31 24.83 8.95
C ASP A 7 16.34 23.67 8.73
N ASN A 8 15.14 23.99 8.21
CA ASN A 8 14.25 22.97 7.66
C ASN A 8 13.83 23.38 6.23
N ALA A 9 14.83 23.47 5.36
CA ALA A 9 14.61 23.61 3.93
C ALA A 9 14.16 22.25 3.37
N GLY A 10 12.91 22.22 2.92
CA GLY A 10 12.22 21.05 2.41
C GLY A 10 13.02 20.27 1.38
N ARG A 11 13.26 18.99 1.69
CA ARG A 11 13.55 18.00 0.66
C ARG A 11 12.23 17.67 -0.03
N ALA A 12 11.94 18.38 -1.12
CA ALA A 12 10.91 18.00 -2.06
C ALA A 12 11.14 16.55 -2.49
N VAL A 13 10.22 15.66 -2.11
CA VAL A 13 10.20 14.28 -2.61
C VAL A 13 9.68 14.35 -4.04
N SER A 14 10.58 14.63 -4.99
CA SER A 14 10.34 14.44 -6.41
C SER A 14 10.10 12.94 -6.65
N GLY A 15 8.92 12.60 -7.13
CA GLY A 15 8.54 11.22 -7.36
C GLY A 15 7.18 11.08 -8.05
N ALA A 16 6.92 11.89 -9.07
CA ALA A 16 5.93 11.51 -10.07
C ALA A 16 6.50 10.31 -10.86
N ALA A 17 6.43 9.11 -10.29
CA ALA A 17 6.74 7.89 -11.00
C ALA A 17 5.65 7.71 -12.08
N ALA A 18 6.02 7.99 -13.33
CA ALA A 18 5.24 7.60 -14.49
C ALA A 18 4.95 6.08 -14.44
N CYS A 19 3.80 5.65 -14.98
CA CYS A 19 3.48 4.23 -15.10
C CYS A 19 4.64 3.52 -15.81
N GLY A 20 5.35 2.66 -15.07
CA GLY A 20 6.39 1.82 -15.65
C GLY A 20 5.74 0.76 -16.52
N ALA A 21 6.27 0.53 -17.73
CA ALA A 21 5.87 -0.61 -18.53
C ALA A 21 6.03 -1.88 -17.68
N PRO A 22 5.02 -2.77 -17.64
CA PRO A 22 5.05 -3.90 -16.74
C PRO A 22 6.17 -4.88 -17.15
N SER A 23 6.96 -5.35 -16.18
CA SER A 23 7.91 -6.45 -16.42
C SER A 23 7.22 -7.82 -16.56
N ASP A 24 5.92 -7.89 -16.23
CA ASP A 24 5.04 -9.05 -16.31
C ASP A 24 3.67 -8.59 -16.83
N PRO A 25 3.15 -9.09 -17.97
CA PRO A 25 1.87 -8.65 -18.54
C PRO A 25 0.66 -8.85 -17.61
N ALA A 26 0.77 -9.67 -16.56
CA ALA A 26 -0.28 -9.86 -15.56
C ALA A 26 -0.37 -8.71 -14.54
N TRP A 27 0.66 -7.88 -14.39
CA TRP A 27 0.76 -6.87 -13.32
C TRP A 27 1.08 -5.48 -13.85
N SER A 28 0.27 -4.47 -13.51
CA SER A 28 0.53 -3.06 -13.82
C SER A 28 0.90 -2.27 -12.56
N PHE A 29 1.83 -1.31 -12.70
CA PHE A 29 2.28 -0.45 -11.60
C PHE A 29 2.15 1.04 -11.93
N CYS A 30 1.38 1.78 -11.13
CA CYS A 30 1.24 3.23 -11.26
C CYS A 30 1.03 3.86 -9.87
N HIS A 31 1.77 4.92 -9.54
CA HIS A 31 1.57 5.73 -8.32
C HIS A 31 1.49 4.92 -7.00
N GLY A 32 2.43 4.00 -6.78
CA GLY A 32 2.42 3.16 -5.56
C GLY A 32 1.26 2.16 -5.50
N ARG A 33 0.59 1.91 -6.64
CA ARG A 33 -0.44 0.88 -6.78
C ARG A 33 0.06 -0.21 -7.72
N ARG A 34 -0.19 -1.46 -7.36
CA ARG A 34 0.06 -2.63 -8.20
C ARG A 34 -1.28 -3.33 -8.43
N SER A 35 -1.67 -3.54 -9.68
CA SER A 35 -2.89 -4.29 -10.01
C SER A 35 -2.61 -5.48 -10.90
N GLY A 36 -3.31 -6.60 -10.70
CA GLY A 36 -3.15 -7.76 -11.57
C GLY A 36 -4.31 -8.74 -11.51
N ALA A 37 -4.52 -9.45 -12.61
CA ALA A 37 -5.50 -10.50 -12.71
C ALA A 37 -4.98 -11.78 -12.03
N ARG A 38 -5.86 -12.46 -11.32
CA ARG A 38 -5.59 -13.68 -10.56
C ARG A 38 -6.68 -14.70 -10.85
N HIS A 39 -6.26 -15.92 -11.15
CA HIS A 39 -7.13 -17.08 -11.30
C HIS A 39 -6.79 -18.08 -10.19
N ASP A 40 -7.74 -18.35 -9.31
CA ASP A 40 -7.57 -19.24 -8.16
C ASP A 40 -8.36 -20.54 -8.36
N HIS A 41 -7.77 -21.63 -7.89
CA HIS A 41 -8.40 -22.96 -7.85
C HIS A 41 -8.53 -23.40 -6.38
N PHE A 42 -9.74 -23.77 -5.99
CA PHE A 42 -10.07 -24.24 -4.66
C PHE A 42 -10.62 -25.65 -4.73
N VAL A 43 -10.00 -26.59 -4.00
CA VAL A 43 -10.44 -27.98 -3.94
C VAL A 43 -11.28 -28.21 -2.68
N PHE A 44 -12.53 -28.61 -2.86
CA PHE A 44 -13.48 -28.91 -1.79
C PHE A 44 -13.98 -30.36 -1.88
N PRO A 45 -14.62 -30.91 -0.82
CA PRO A 45 -15.18 -32.27 -0.88
C PRO A 45 -16.25 -32.47 -1.97
N ASP A 46 -16.95 -31.41 -2.40
CA ASP A 46 -17.96 -31.45 -3.48
C ASP A 46 -17.37 -31.19 -4.87
N GLY A 47 -16.06 -30.98 -4.98
CA GLY A 47 -15.34 -30.76 -6.23
C GLY A 47 -14.46 -29.53 -6.23
N GLU A 48 -13.91 -29.23 -7.40
CA GLU A 48 -13.09 -28.06 -7.63
C GLU A 48 -13.96 -26.84 -7.97
N LYS A 49 -13.61 -25.68 -7.41
CA LYS A 49 -14.22 -24.39 -7.74
C LYS A 49 -13.11 -23.43 -8.17
N THR A 50 -13.39 -22.58 -9.15
CA THR A 50 -12.46 -21.55 -9.61
C THR A 50 -12.99 -20.16 -9.33
N SER A 51 -12.09 -19.18 -9.22
CA SER A 51 -12.43 -17.77 -9.08
C SER A 51 -11.46 -16.90 -9.87
N ASP A 52 -12.01 -15.94 -10.61
CA ASP A 52 -11.25 -14.86 -11.24
C ASP A 52 -11.35 -13.59 -10.40
N SER A 53 -10.24 -12.89 -10.22
CA SER A 53 -10.19 -11.64 -9.45
C SER A 53 -9.15 -10.70 -10.01
N THR A 54 -9.40 -9.39 -9.89
CA THR A 54 -8.37 -8.38 -10.12
C THR A 54 -7.98 -7.81 -8.77
N LEU A 55 -6.73 -8.06 -8.35
CA LEU A 55 -6.21 -7.57 -7.09
C LEU A 55 -5.57 -6.20 -7.29
N LEU A 56 -5.76 -5.29 -6.33
CA LEU A 56 -5.11 -4.00 -6.25
C LEU A 56 -4.38 -3.89 -4.91
N PHE A 57 -3.06 -3.83 -4.95
CA PHE A 57 -2.20 -3.58 -3.80
C PHE A 57 -1.80 -2.10 -3.78
N LEU A 58 -2.00 -1.46 -2.64
CA LEU A 58 -1.63 -0.06 -2.41
C LEU A 58 -0.39 0.01 -1.51
N SER A 59 0.47 0.97 -1.76
CA SER A 59 1.56 1.30 -0.83
C SER A 59 0.99 1.88 0.47
N ARG A 60 1.79 1.81 1.55
CA ARG A 60 1.50 2.46 2.83
C ARG A 60 1.06 3.92 2.66
N ASP A 61 1.85 4.69 1.91
CA ASP A 61 1.59 6.13 1.71
C ASP A 61 0.29 6.36 0.93
N ALA A 62 -0.01 5.50 -0.04
CA ALA A 62 -1.26 5.59 -0.80
C ALA A 62 -2.47 5.28 0.10
N ILE A 63 -2.38 4.26 0.95
CA ILE A 63 -3.43 3.91 1.92
C ILE A 63 -3.64 5.07 2.90
N GLN A 64 -2.57 5.58 3.51
CA GLN A 64 -2.65 6.70 4.44
C GLN A 64 -3.27 7.95 3.79
N ALA A 65 -2.87 8.29 2.57
CA ALA A 65 -3.44 9.42 1.85
C ALA A 65 -4.93 9.24 1.54
N HIS A 66 -5.39 8.01 1.26
CA HIS A 66 -6.82 7.71 1.08
C HIS A 66 -7.59 7.90 2.39
N LEU A 67 -7.07 7.38 3.50
CA LEU A 67 -7.73 7.48 4.81
C LEU A 67 -7.82 8.92 5.31
N LEU A 68 -6.73 9.70 5.17
CA LEU A 68 -6.74 11.12 5.52
C LEU A 68 -7.76 11.91 4.69
N ARG A 69 -7.87 11.63 3.38
CA ARG A 69 -8.91 12.24 2.53
C ARG A 69 -10.32 11.83 2.92
N ALA A 70 -10.50 10.64 3.49
CA ALA A 70 -11.78 10.17 4.00
C ALA A 70 -12.14 10.77 5.37
N GLY A 71 -11.24 11.55 5.98
CA GLY A 71 -11.48 12.23 7.25
C GLY A 71 -11.01 11.47 8.50
N PHE A 72 -10.39 10.30 8.34
CA PHE A 72 -9.73 9.62 9.45
C PHE A 72 -8.49 10.38 9.86
N THR A 73 -8.23 10.44 11.17
CA THR A 73 -7.11 11.25 11.70
C THR A 73 -6.20 10.46 12.61
N ASP A 74 -6.71 9.46 13.32
CA ASP A 74 -5.89 8.52 14.09
C ASP A 74 -5.67 7.25 13.26
N ILE A 75 -4.49 7.13 12.64
CA ILE A 75 -4.16 6.02 11.73
C ILE A 75 -2.95 5.28 12.29
N ALA A 76 -3.16 4.03 12.69
CA ALA A 76 -2.11 3.09 13.06
C ALA A 76 -1.85 2.09 11.92
N ILE A 77 -0.56 1.81 11.65
CA ILE A 77 -0.12 0.89 10.60
C ILE A 77 0.84 -0.14 11.20
N LEU A 78 0.46 -1.41 11.08
CA LEU A 78 1.15 -2.55 11.68
C LEU A 78 1.61 -3.52 10.58
N GLY A 79 2.66 -4.28 10.88
CA GLY A 79 3.30 -5.19 9.93
C GLY A 79 2.78 -6.62 9.95
N ASP A 80 1.99 -6.97 10.97
CA ASP A 80 1.43 -8.30 11.18
C ASP A 80 0.28 -8.22 12.21
N TRP A 81 -0.45 -9.32 12.37
CA TRP A 81 -1.54 -9.47 13.33
C TRP A 81 -1.09 -9.52 14.80
N ASP A 82 0.21 -9.68 15.05
CA ASP A 82 0.80 -9.64 16.40
C ASP A 82 0.93 -8.21 16.96
N GLY A 83 0.62 -7.19 16.15
CA GLY A 83 0.70 -5.79 16.54
C GLY A 83 2.08 -5.16 16.37
N SER A 84 3.05 -5.87 15.80
CA SER A 84 4.38 -5.33 15.53
C SER A 84 4.35 -4.18 14.53
N PRO A 85 5.26 -3.20 14.65
CA PRO A 85 5.36 -2.09 13.69
C PRO A 85 5.62 -2.59 12.27
N MET A 86 5.05 -1.91 11.28
CA MET A 86 5.31 -2.21 9.88
C MET A 86 6.79 -1.95 9.52
N THR A 87 7.39 -2.91 8.82
CA THR A 87 8.75 -2.84 8.26
C THR A 87 8.73 -3.11 6.75
N ALA A 88 9.86 -2.90 6.07
CA ALA A 88 9.98 -3.20 4.65
C ALA A 88 9.85 -4.70 4.32
N THR A 89 10.07 -5.58 5.31
CA THR A 89 9.97 -7.03 5.19
C THR A 89 8.71 -7.60 5.81
N SER A 90 7.81 -6.75 6.31
CA SER A 90 6.52 -7.19 6.83
C SER A 90 5.73 -7.88 5.72
N PRO A 91 5.20 -9.08 5.97
CA PRO A 91 4.45 -9.83 4.96
C PRO A 91 3.10 -9.17 4.65
N GLU A 92 2.57 -8.40 5.60
CA GLU A 92 1.24 -7.81 5.55
C GLU A 92 1.25 -6.33 5.99
N ILE A 93 0.13 -5.65 5.72
CA ILE A 93 -0.14 -4.30 6.22
C ILE A 93 -1.51 -4.36 6.91
N ILE A 94 -1.54 -4.11 8.20
CA ILE A 94 -2.77 -3.96 8.98
C ILE A 94 -2.97 -2.47 9.26
N VAL A 95 -4.15 -1.93 8.93
CA VAL A 95 -4.45 -0.51 9.14
C VAL A 95 -5.67 -0.36 10.02
N VAL A 96 -5.51 0.38 11.11
CA VAL A 96 -6.59 0.74 12.04
C VAL A 96 -6.77 2.26 11.96
N ALA A 97 -7.99 2.71 11.73
CA ALA A 97 -8.30 4.13 11.55
C ALA A 97 -9.56 4.53 12.34
N ALA A 98 -9.51 5.67 13.03
CA ALA A 98 -10.62 6.26 13.78
C ALA A 98 -10.77 7.77 13.52
#